data_AF-A0AAE1TUQ9-F1
#
_entry.id   AF-A0AAE1TUQ9-F1
#
_cell.length_a   1.000
_cell.length_b   1.000
_cell.length_c   1.000
_cell.angle_alpha   90.00
_cell.angle_beta   90.00
_cell.angle_gamma   90.00
#
_symmetry.space_group_name_H-M   'P 1'
#
loop_
_entity.id
_entity.type
_entity.pdbx_description
1 polymer ?
#
loop_
_entity_poly.entity_id
_entity_poly.type
_entity_poly.pdbx_seq_one_letter_code
_entity_poly.pdbx_strand_id
1 'polypeptide(L)'
;MAAPKLESDALIVALTESHLNHNIKDAEVTIAGYTSFRTDRTNTIKGGIITYIKDEFVPYTKVILSASISNTEAQVLHIKR
;
A
#
# COMPACT_ATOMS: atom_id res chain seq x y z
N MET A 1 -8.71 -11.50 17.07
CA MET A 1 -7.27 -11.16 16.92
C MET A 1 -7.17 -9.65 16.85
N ALA A 2 -6.33 -9.04 17.68
CA ALA A 2 -6.00 -7.61 17.52
C ALA A 2 -5.02 -7.46 16.35
N ALA A 3 -5.26 -6.51 15.46
CA ALA A 3 -4.33 -6.18 14.39
C ALA A 3 -2.97 -5.76 14.99
N PRO A 4 -1.84 -6.08 14.34
CA PRO A 4 -0.53 -5.62 14.80
C PRO A 4 -0.54 -4.09 14.93
N LYS A 5 -0.24 -3.61 16.14
CA LYS A 5 -0.06 -2.18 16.40
C LYS A 5 1.37 -1.86 16.00
N LEU A 6 1.54 -1.13 14.90
CA LEU A 6 2.85 -0.66 14.48
C LEU A 6 3.32 0.36 15.55
N GLU A 7 4.29 0.00 16.38
CA GLU A 7 4.85 0.93 17.40
C GLU A 7 5.73 2.02 16.77
N SER A 8 5.89 2.03 15.46
CA SER A 8 6.56 3.12 14.75
C SER A 8 5.56 4.24 14.44
N ASP A 9 5.89 5.47 14.83
CA ASP A 9 5.14 6.69 14.47
C ASP A 9 5.34 7.10 12.99
N ALA A 10 5.57 6.11 12.11
CA ALA A 10 5.86 6.34 10.71
C ALA A 10 4.65 6.95 10.01
N LEU A 11 4.85 8.09 9.35
CA LEU A 11 3.81 8.73 8.54
C LEU A 11 3.39 7.84 7.35
N ILE A 12 4.39 7.20 6.74
CA ILE A 12 4.25 6.37 5.54
C ILE A 12 5.05 5.09 5.76
N VAL A 13 4.46 3.94 5.43
CA VAL A 13 5.15 2.64 5.37
C VAL A 13 4.95 2.08 3.97
N ALA A 14 6.03 1.91 3.22
CA ALA A 14 5.99 1.34 1.88
C ALA A 14 6.67 -0.03 1.88
N LEU A 15 5.94 -1.05 1.41
CA LEU A 15 6.44 -2.41 1.26
C LEU A 15 6.44 -2.77 -0.23
N THR A 16 7.63 -3.06 -0.76
CA THR A 16 7.83 -3.64 -2.09
C THR A 16 7.86 -5.15 -1.99
N GLU A 17 7.58 -5.86 -3.09
CA GLU A 17 7.49 -7.33 -3.11
C GLU A 17 6.43 -7.83 -2.11
N SER A 18 5.28 -7.15 -2.07
CA SER A 18 4.16 -7.53 -1.20
C SER A 18 3.53 -8.87 -1.60
N HIS A 19 3.74 -9.29 -2.85
CA HIS A 19 3.21 -10.50 -3.50
C HIS A 19 1.68 -10.56 -3.49
N LEU A 20 1.04 -9.41 -3.21
CA LEU A 20 -0.40 -9.26 -3.20
C LEU A 20 -0.96 -9.33 -4.62
N ASN A 21 -2.15 -9.91 -4.71
CA ASN A 21 -2.94 -9.99 -5.93
C ASN A 21 -4.38 -9.59 -5.61
N HIS A 22 -5.15 -9.31 -6.67
CA HIS A 22 -6.50 -8.76 -6.58
C HIS A 22 -7.50 -9.64 -5.81
N ASN A 23 -7.19 -10.92 -5.54
CA ASN A 23 -8.06 -11.80 -4.77
C ASN A 23 -7.88 -11.64 -3.25
N ILE A 24 -6.80 -11.00 -2.79
CA ILE A 24 -6.57 -10.72 -1.37
C ILE A 24 -7.41 -9.52 -0.96
N LYS A 25 -8.25 -9.70 0.06
CA LYS A 25 -9.15 -8.65 0.54
C LYS A 25 -8.37 -7.61 1.33
N ASP A 26 -8.77 -6.34 1.24
CA ASP A 26 -8.10 -5.26 1.99
C ASP A 26 -8.15 -5.49 3.50
N ALA A 27 -9.21 -6.12 4.01
CA ALA A 27 -9.34 -6.51 5.41
C ALA A 27 -8.26 -7.49 5.92
N GLU A 28 -7.60 -8.22 5.02
CA GLU A 28 -6.53 -9.16 5.36
C GLU A 28 -5.18 -8.46 5.52
N VAL A 29 -5.04 -7.24 4.99
CA VAL A 29 -3.79 -6.47 4.95
C VAL A 29 -3.89 -5.12 5.67
N THR A 30 -5.00 -4.86 6.36
CA THR A 30 -5.23 -3.63 7.11
C THR A 30 -4.32 -3.49 8.33
N ILE A 31 -3.83 -2.26 8.55
CA ILE A 31 -3.11 -1.84 9.75
C ILE A 31 -3.94 -0.75 10.42
N ALA A 32 -4.18 -0.86 11.73
CA ALA A 32 -5.01 0.10 12.45
C ALA A 32 -4.38 1.51 12.45
N GLY A 33 -5.16 2.53 12.08
CA GLY A 33 -4.71 3.93 11.98
C GLY A 33 -4.06 4.28 10.64
N TYR A 34 -4.08 3.36 9.68
CA TYR A 34 -3.51 3.54 8.35
C TYR A 34 -4.49 3.10 7.26
N THR A 35 -4.43 3.81 6.14
CA THR A 35 -5.09 3.44 4.89
C THR A 35 -4.04 2.92 3.91
N SER A 36 -4.32 1.78 3.29
CA SER A 36 -3.44 1.14 2.31
C SER A 36 -3.76 1.57 0.89
N PHE A 37 -2.72 1.82 0.09
CA PHE A 37 -2.76 2.00 -1.35
C PHE A 37 -2.00 0.85 -2.00
N ARG A 38 -2.61 0.18 -2.98
CA ARG A 38 -2.07 -1.07 -3.55
C ARG A 38 -1.77 -0.93 -5.04
N THR A 39 -0.68 -1.58 -5.42
CA THR A 39 -0.34 -1.90 -6.80
C THR A 39 -0.15 -3.40 -6.83
N ASP A 40 -1.21 -4.13 -7.11
CA ASP A 40 -1.20 -5.60 -7.10
C ASP A 40 -0.52 -6.15 -8.34
N ARG A 41 0.09 -7.34 -8.20
CA ARG A 41 0.66 -8.04 -9.35
C ARG A 41 -0.45 -8.56 -10.27
N THR A 42 -0.22 -8.45 -11.57
CA THR A 42 -1.25 -8.79 -12.57
C THR A 42 -1.22 -10.27 -12.96
N ASN A 43 -0.05 -10.90 -13.07
CA ASN A 43 0.10 -12.34 -13.38
C ASN A 43 1.52 -12.91 -13.10
N THR A 44 2.37 -12.16 -12.40
CA THR A 44 3.76 -12.54 -12.13
C THR A 44 3.92 -13.20 -10.76
N ILE A 45 4.95 -14.04 -10.61
CA ILE A 45 5.29 -14.68 -9.31
C ILE A 45 5.85 -13.65 -8.32
N LYS A 46 6.42 -12.54 -8.82
CA LYS A 46 7.08 -11.50 -8.04
C LYS A 46 6.37 -10.16 -8.21
N GLY A 47 6.68 -9.22 -7.32
CA GLY A 47 6.10 -7.88 -7.31
C GLY A 47 4.96 -7.70 -6.30
N GLY A 48 4.10 -6.73 -6.53
CA GLY A 48 3.23 -6.10 -5.56
C GLY A 48 3.91 -4.95 -4.81
N ILE A 49 3.21 -3.82 -4.72
CA ILE A 49 3.52 -2.72 -3.80
C ILE A 49 2.30 -2.46 -2.92
N ILE A 50 2.53 -2.27 -1.63
CA ILE A 50 1.53 -1.73 -0.72
C ILE A 50 2.14 -0.58 0.09
N THR A 51 1.48 0.57 0.07
CA THR A 51 1.86 1.74 0.88
C THR A 51 0.77 2.05 1.86
N TYR A 52 1.14 2.17 3.13
CA TYR A 52 0.28 2.61 4.21
C TYR A 52 0.55 4.08 4.51
N ILE A 53 -0.50 4.88 4.62
CA ILE A 53 -0.43 6.28 5.05
C ILE A 53 -1.36 6.44 6.25
N LYS A 54 -0.92 7.17 7.27
CA LYS A 54 -1.77 7.50 8.43
C LYS A 54 -3.09 8.13 7.98
N ASP A 55 -4.19 7.70 8.60
CA ASP A 55 -5.54 8.08 8.17
C ASP A 55 -5.76 9.59 8.09
N GLU A 56 -5.16 10.36 9.01
CA GLU A 56 -5.25 11.82 9.04
C GLU A 56 -4.62 12.53 7.83
N PHE A 57 -3.78 11.83 7.04
CA PHE A 57 -3.15 12.36 5.82
C PHE A 57 -3.79 11.88 4.52
N VAL A 58 -4.70 10.91 4.59
CA VAL A 58 -5.41 10.35 3.43
C VAL A 58 -6.20 11.41 2.67
N PRO A 59 -6.91 12.37 3.30
CA PRO A 59 -7.64 13.41 2.59
C PRO A 59 -6.76 14.30 1.69
N TYR A 60 -5.46 14.36 1.98
CA TYR A 60 -4.46 15.15 1.24
C TYR A 60 -3.70 14.33 0.20
N THR A 61 -4.02 13.04 0.07
CA THR A 61 -3.28 12.08 -0.74
C THR A 61 -4.00 11.81 -2.06
N LYS A 62 -3.26 11.87 -3.16
CA LYS A 62 -3.72 11.47 -4.49
C LYS A 62 -2.78 10.41 -5.07
N VAL A 63 -3.34 9.31 -5.54
CA VAL A 63 -2.60 8.34 -6.36
C VAL A 63 -2.35 8.96 -7.73
N ILE A 64 -1.09 9.16 -8.07
CA ILE A 64 -0.66 9.67 -9.38
C ILE A 64 -0.40 8.51 -10.35
N LEU A 65 0.21 7.44 -9.83
CA LEU A 65 0.56 6.26 -10.61
C LEU A 65 0.39 5.01 -9.75
N SER A 66 -0.24 3.99 -10.31
CA SER A 66 -0.19 2.62 -9.84
C SER A 66 0.05 1.76 -11.08
N ALA A 67 1.26 1.20 -11.19
CA ALA A 67 1.69 0.44 -12.35
C ALA A 67 2.40 -0.84 -11.91
N SER A 68 1.90 -1.99 -12.36
CA SER A 68 2.60 -3.28 -12.30
C SER A 68 2.81 -3.74 -13.75
N ILE A 69 4.06 -3.63 -14.22
CA ILE A 69 4.49 -4.13 -15.53
C ILE A 69 5.50 -5.26 -15.33
N SER A 70 5.72 -6.06 -16.37
CA SER A 70 6.46 -7.34 -16.29
C SER A 70 7.78 -7.30 -15.51
N ASN A 71 8.49 -6.18 -15.55
CA ASN A 71 9.82 -6.02 -14.95
C ASN A 71 9.91 -4.86 -13.94
N THR A 72 8.83 -4.11 -13.71
CA THR A 72 8.89 -2.90 -12.88
C THR A 72 7.54 -2.63 -12.25
N GLU A 73 7.59 -2.20 -11.01
CA GLU A 73 6.40 -1.77 -10.29
C GLU A 73 6.64 -0.39 -9.73
N ALA A 74 5.60 0.43 -9.83
CA ALA A 74 5.63 1.79 -9.36
C ALA A 74 4.32 2.12 -8.68
N GLN A 75 4.44 2.78 -7.53
CA GLN A 75 3.34 3.47 -6.89
C GLN A 75 3.80 4.87 -6.54
N VAL A 76 3.13 5.88 -7.09
CA VAL A 76 3.45 7.29 -6.85
C VAL A 76 2.24 7.94 -6.21
N LEU A 77 2.45 8.45 -5.00
CA LEU A 77 1.46 9.16 -4.21
C LEU A 77 1.90 10.61 -4.08
N HIS A 78 1.00 11.54 -4.37
CA HIS A 78 1.21 12.97 -4.14
C HIS A 78 0.43 13.35 -2.88
N ILE A 79 1.13 13.89 -1.87
CA ILE A 79 0.54 14.35 -0.63
C ILE A 79 0.69 15.85 -0.55
N LYS A 80 -0.43 16.58 -0.51
CA LYS A 80 -0.43 18.05 -0.41
C LYS A 80 -1.44 18.51 0.62
N ARG A 81 -0.91 19.04 1.73
CA ARG A 81 -1.67 19.64 2.82
C ARG A 81 -2.11 21.06 2.51
#